data_AF-B7PB33-F1
#
_entry.id   AF-B7PB33-F1
#
_cell.length_a   1.000
_cell.length_b   1.000
_cell.length_c   1.000
_cell.angle_alpha   90.00
_cell.angle_beta   90.00
_cell.angle_gamma   90.00
#
_symmetry.space_group_name_H-M   'P 1'
#
loop_
_entity.id
_entity.type
_entity.pdbx_description
1 polymer ?
#
loop_
_entity_poly.entity_id
_entity_poly.type
_entity_poly.pdbx_seq_one_letter_code
_entity_poly.pdbx_strand_id
1 'polypeptide(L)'
;MFKKLATYVCREHRHEEAEIRYLEWGSLYFDVRDDKDRWVRTDVRAGDHIVLPPQCYHRFMPKTPDEDVMMIMVVPDGHVYHAHYRNA
;
A
#
# COMPACT_ATOMS: atom_id res chain seq x y z
N MET A 1 13.98 -13.70 -4.85
CA MET A 1 13.22 -13.19 -6.01
C MET A 1 12.09 -12.21 -5.61
N PHE A 2 11.79 -11.99 -4.32
CA PHE A 2 10.74 -11.07 -3.82
C PHE A 2 11.17 -9.61 -3.60
N LYS A 3 12.48 -9.30 -3.61
CA LYS A 3 12.99 -7.94 -3.27
C LYS A 3 12.59 -6.82 -4.25
N LYS A 4 12.19 -7.13 -5.48
CA LYS A 4 11.92 -6.12 -6.52
C LYS A 4 10.53 -5.48 -6.39
N LEU A 5 9.54 -6.22 -5.86
CA LEU A 5 8.16 -5.73 -5.69
C LEU A 5 8.07 -4.73 -4.53
N ALA A 6 8.80 -4.99 -3.43
CA ALA A 6 8.92 -4.08 -2.29
C ALA A 6 9.35 -2.67 -2.71
N THR A 7 10.25 -2.55 -3.68
CA THR A 7 10.74 -1.25 -4.15
C THR A 7 9.65 -0.35 -4.74
N TYR A 8 8.59 -0.91 -5.34
CA TYR A 8 7.54 -0.11 -5.98
C TYR A 8 6.50 0.37 -4.96
N VAL A 9 6.06 -0.50 -4.06
CA VAL A 9 5.02 -0.16 -3.06
C VAL A 9 5.54 0.70 -1.90
N CYS A 10 6.84 0.66 -1.60
CA CYS A 10 7.48 1.49 -0.57
C CYS A 10 7.68 2.95 -0.99
N ARG A 11 7.69 3.24 -2.31
CA ARG A 11 7.79 4.61 -2.82
C ARG A 11 6.43 5.28 -2.73
N GLU A 12 6.40 6.56 -2.38
CA GLU A 12 5.15 7.33 -2.32
C GLU A 12 4.48 7.42 -3.70
N HIS A 13 3.24 6.97 -3.78
CA HIS A 13 2.44 6.97 -5.00
C HIS A 13 0.95 7.15 -4.71
N ARG A 14 0.17 7.30 -5.79
CA ARG A 14 -1.30 7.31 -5.76
C ARG A 14 -1.86 6.53 -6.94
N HIS A 15 -3.14 6.20 -6.84
CA HIS A 15 -3.95 5.55 -7.88
C HIS A 15 -5.12 6.45 -8.26
N GLU A 16 -5.57 6.38 -9.52
CA GLU A 16 -6.78 7.08 -9.97
C GLU A 16 -8.06 6.41 -9.45
N GLU A 17 -7.99 5.13 -9.14
CA GLU A 17 -9.06 4.33 -8.55
C GLU A 17 -8.80 4.08 -7.06
N ALA A 18 -9.80 3.54 -6.36
CA ALA A 18 -9.62 3.11 -4.99
C ALA A 18 -8.66 1.92 -4.92
N GLU A 19 -7.84 1.87 -3.88
CA GLU A 19 -6.99 0.71 -3.61
C GLU A 19 -7.54 -0.07 -2.43
N ILE A 20 -7.89 -1.33 -2.67
CA ILE A 20 -8.49 -2.22 -1.67
C ILE A 20 -7.55 -3.39 -1.43
N ARG A 21 -7.23 -3.63 -0.16
CA ARG A 21 -6.31 -4.67 0.29
C ARG A 21 -6.87 -5.42 1.48
N TYR A 22 -6.62 -6.72 1.50
CA TYR A 22 -6.83 -7.58 2.66
C TYR A 22 -5.50 -8.21 3.06
N LEU A 23 -5.13 -8.14 4.33
CA LEU A 23 -3.88 -8.70 4.81
C LEU A 23 -4.13 -10.12 5.34
N GLU A 24 -3.69 -11.14 4.60
CA GLU A 24 -3.92 -12.54 4.98
C GLU A 24 -2.92 -12.99 6.06
N TRP A 25 -1.64 -12.60 5.93
CA TRP A 25 -0.63 -12.86 6.97
C TRP A 25 0.54 -11.87 6.94
N GLY A 26 1.27 -11.80 8.06
CA GLY A 26 2.34 -10.83 8.30
C GLY A 26 1.82 -9.51 8.85
N SER A 27 2.69 -8.49 8.88
CA SER A 27 2.34 -7.15 9.29
C SER A 27 3.06 -6.08 8.49
N LEU A 28 2.41 -4.92 8.32
CA LEU A 28 2.96 -3.80 7.56
C LEU A 28 2.67 -2.48 8.25
N TYR A 29 3.47 -1.48 7.93
CA TYR A 29 3.09 -0.09 8.09
C TYR A 29 2.50 0.42 6.80
N PHE A 30 1.39 1.12 6.96
CA PHE A 30 0.68 1.78 5.89
C PHE A 30 0.66 3.28 6.17
N ASP A 31 1.36 4.06 5.34
CA ASP A 31 1.48 5.50 5.54
C ASP A 31 0.63 6.25 4.50
N VAL A 32 -0.13 7.26 4.93
CA VAL A 32 -0.86 8.20 4.07
C VAL A 32 -0.48 9.65 4.39
N ARG A 33 -0.72 10.56 3.45
CA ARG A 33 -0.63 12.01 3.71
C ARG A 33 -1.92 12.55 4.33
N ASP A 34 -1.79 13.33 5.39
CA ASP A 34 -2.88 14.16 5.91
C ASP A 34 -3.09 15.44 5.08
N ASP A 35 -4.04 16.27 5.49
CA ASP A 35 -4.38 17.55 4.88
C ASP A 35 -3.25 18.59 4.91
N LYS A 36 -2.22 18.38 5.74
CA LYS A 36 -1.03 19.21 5.89
C LYS A 36 0.20 18.56 5.30
N ASP A 37 0.02 17.54 4.46
CA ASP A 37 1.08 16.79 3.80
C ASP A 37 2.04 16.06 4.76
N ARG A 38 1.58 15.71 5.96
CA ARG A 38 2.34 14.94 6.95
C ARG A 38 1.99 13.46 6.86
N TRP A 39 2.96 12.62 7.20
CA TRP A 39 2.71 11.18 7.26
C TRP A 39 1.86 10.80 8.47
N VAL A 40 0.79 10.05 8.20
CA VAL A 40 0.00 9.33 9.20
C VAL A 40 0.24 7.84 8.97
N ARG A 41 0.77 7.17 10.00
CA ARG A 41 1.12 5.75 9.95
C ARG A 41 0.03 4.90 10.60
N THR A 42 -0.40 3.89 9.88
CA THR A 42 -1.32 2.86 10.36
C THR A 42 -0.56 1.54 10.53
N ASP A 43 -0.74 0.90 11.68
CA ASP A 43 -0.30 -0.48 11.95
C ASP A 43 -1.35 -1.43 11.37
N VAL A 44 -0.96 -2.27 10.41
CA VAL A 44 -1.84 -3.24 9.75
C VAL A 44 -1.34 -4.66 10.02
N ARG A 45 -2.26 -5.56 10.36
CA ARG A 45 -1.99 -6.95 10.77
C ARG A 45 -2.92 -7.91 10.04
N ALA A 46 -2.58 -9.20 10.09
CA ALA A 46 -3.40 -10.26 9.52
C ALA A 46 -4.88 -10.12 9.96
N GLY A 47 -5.80 -10.20 9.00
CA GLY A 47 -7.24 -9.97 9.20
C GLY A 47 -7.70 -8.54 8.87
N ASP A 48 -6.80 -7.56 8.79
CA ASP A 48 -7.18 -6.17 8.50
C ASP A 48 -7.52 -5.95 7.02
N HIS A 49 -8.49 -5.06 6.80
CA HIS A 49 -8.88 -4.58 5.49
C HIS A 49 -8.54 -3.10 5.35
N ILE A 50 -7.86 -2.74 4.27
CA ILE A 50 -7.52 -1.36 3.93
C ILE A 50 -8.33 -0.96 2.69
N VAL A 51 -8.97 0.20 2.76
CA VAL A 51 -9.62 0.85 1.63
C VAL A 51 -9.08 2.27 1.54
N LEU A 52 -8.41 2.58 0.44
CA LEU A 52 -7.93 3.92 0.15
C LEU A 52 -8.81 4.60 -0.88
N PRO A 53 -9.19 5.86 -0.63
CA PRO A 53 -9.87 6.63 -1.65
C PRO A 53 -8.91 6.91 -2.82
N PRO A 54 -9.45 7.09 -4.03
CA PRO A 54 -8.72 7.62 -5.17
C PRO A 54 -7.85 8.83 -4.82
N GLN A 55 -6.73 8.97 -5.50
CA GLN A 55 -5.81 10.11 -5.41
C GLN A 55 -5.11 10.31 -4.06
N CYS A 56 -5.30 9.42 -3.10
CA CYS A 56 -4.58 9.47 -1.83
C CYS A 56 -3.09 9.10 -2.03
N TYR A 57 -2.17 9.97 -1.60
CA TYR A 57 -0.75 9.63 -1.56
C TYR A 57 -0.44 8.70 -0.40
N HIS A 58 0.17 7.56 -0.71
CA HIS A 58 0.44 6.52 0.27
C HIS A 58 1.68 5.68 -0.08
N ARG A 59 2.06 4.79 0.84
CA ARG A 59 3.09 3.76 0.66
C ARG A 59 2.91 2.62 1.68
N PHE A 60 3.42 1.45 1.32
CA PHE A 60 3.37 0.23 2.14
C PHE A 60 4.80 -0.25 2.44
N MET A 61 5.05 -0.76 3.65
CA MET A 61 6.29 -1.46 3.96
C MET A 61 6.09 -2.51 5.04
N PRO A 62 6.75 -3.68 4.96
CA PRO A 62 6.82 -4.61 6.08
C PRO A 62 7.33 -3.91 7.34
N LYS A 63 6.87 -4.33 8.52
CA LYS A 63 7.32 -3.69 9.77
C LYS A 63 8.78 -3.96 10.07
N THR A 64 9.27 -5.14 9.67
CA THR A 64 10.68 -5.50 9.80
C THR A 64 11.28 -5.90 8.45
N PRO A 65 12.61 -5.75 8.25
CA PRO A 65 13.24 -5.99 6.93
C PRO A 65 13.10 -7.42 6.38
N ASP A 66 13.01 -8.40 7.28
CA ASP A 66 12.99 -9.84 6.94
C ASP A 66 11.60 -10.47 7.14
N GLU A 67 10.58 -9.65 7.38
CA GLU A 67 9.20 -10.12 7.51
C GLU A 67 8.59 -10.35 6.13
N ASP A 68 8.17 -11.59 5.90
CA ASP A 68 7.33 -11.90 4.77
C ASP A 68 5.88 -11.49 5.08
N VAL A 69 5.17 -11.03 4.03
CA VAL A 69 3.81 -10.51 4.13
C VAL A 69 3.02 -10.99 2.92
N MET A 70 1.78 -11.43 3.12
CA MET A 70 0.85 -11.69 2.03
C MET A 70 -0.37 -10.80 2.12
N MET A 71 -0.53 -10.01 1.08
CA MET A 71 -1.62 -9.07 0.92
C MET A 71 -2.36 -9.41 -0.37
N ILE A 72 -3.68 -9.49 -0.27
CA ILE A 72 -4.58 -9.76 -1.37
C ILE A 72 -5.08 -8.42 -1.92
N MET A 73 -4.92 -8.22 -3.22
CA MET A 73 -5.48 -7.09 -3.95
C MET A 73 -6.91 -7.44 -4.39
N VAL A 74 -7.88 -6.66 -3.93
CA VAL A 74 -9.29 -6.82 -4.33
C VAL A 74 -9.58 -5.82 -5.45
N VAL A 75 -9.81 -6.34 -6.66
CA VAL A 75 -10.01 -5.54 -7.87
C VAL A 75 -11.09 -6.16 -8.77
N PRO A 76 -11.79 -5.37 -9.59
CA PRO A 76 -12.71 -5.92 -10.59
C PRO A 76 -11.96 -6.68 -11.69
N ASP A 77 -12.70 -7.50 -12.43
CA ASP A 77 -12.14 -8.19 -13.60
C ASP A 77 -11.64 -7.17 -14.65
N GLY A 78 -10.50 -7.47 -15.27
CA GLY A 78 -9.83 -6.58 -16.22
C GLY A 78 -9.11 -5.38 -15.63
N HIS A 79 -9.01 -5.24 -14.30
CA HIS A 79 -8.28 -4.13 -13.68
C HIS A 79 -6.79 -4.11 -14.07
N VAL A 80 -6.29 -2.91 -14.37
CA VAL A 80 -4.87 -2.67 -14.67
C VAL A 80 -4.28 -1.78 -13.58
N TYR A 81 -3.25 -2.29 -12.91
CA TYR A 81 -2.60 -1.56 -11.83
C TYR A 81 -1.67 -0.45 -12.37
N HIS A 82 -2.03 0.80 -12.09
CA HIS A 82 -1.25 1.99 -12.49
C HIS A 82 -0.91 2.87 -11.29
N ALA A 83 0.38 3.03 -10.99
CA ALA A 83 0.86 3.88 -9.90
C ALA A 83 1.44 5.21 -10.42
N HIS A 84 0.98 6.33 -9.87
CA HIS A 84 1.56 7.65 -10.11
C HIS A 84 2.45 8.05 -8.94
N TYR A 85 3.77 7.99 -9.14
CA TYR A 85 4.74 8.36 -8.12
C TYR A 85 4.81 9.87 -7.93
N ARG A 86 4.94 10.29 -6.67
CA ARG A 86 5.15 11.70 -6.34
C ARG A 86 6.60 12.11 -6.66
N ASN A 87 6.79 13.25 -7.30
CA ASN A 87 8.09 13.81 -7.69
C ASN A 87 8.92 12.89 -8.62
N ALA A 88 8.32 12.45 -9.73
CA ALA A 88 9.07 11.86 -10.84
C ALA A 88 9.84 12.93 -11.63
#